data_AF-B9WPP5-F1
#
_entry.id   AF-B9WPP5-F1
#
_cell.length_a   1.000
_cell.length_b   1.000
_cell.length_c   1.000
_cell.angle_alpha   90.00
_cell.angle_beta   90.00
_cell.angle_gamma   90.00
#
_symmetry.space_group_name_H-M   'P 1'
#
loop_
_entity.id
_entity.type
_entity.pdbx_description
1 polymer ?
#
loop_
_entity_poly.entity_id
_entity_poly.type
_entity_poly.pdbx_seq_one_letter_code
_entity_poly.pdbx_strand_id
1 'polypeptide(L)'
;IVINNPWRPWWQRYQPISYNLCSRSGSENELRDMITRCNNVGVNIYVDAVINHMCGAGGGEGTHSSCGSWFSAGRKDFPSVPFTHWDFNDYKCRTGSGNIENYGDANQVRDCRLVGLLDLALEKEYVRGKVDDY
;
A
#
# COMPACT_ATOMS: atom_id res chain seq x y z
N ILE A 1 1.44 -6.43 -3.90
CA ILE A 1 2.36 -6.88 -4.97
C ILE A 1 2.44 -8.42 -4.97
N VAL A 2 2.85 -9.05 -6.06
CA VAL A 2 3.12 -10.49 -6.16
C VAL A 2 4.63 -10.74 -6.11
N ILE A 3 5.08 -11.55 -5.14
CA ILE A 3 6.50 -11.85 -4.95
C ILE A 3 6.73 -13.35 -5.05
N ASN A 4 7.69 -13.75 -5.89
CA ASN A 4 8.00 -15.15 -6.14
C ASN A 4 9.37 -15.59 -5.57
N ASN A 5 10.20 -14.65 -5.08
CA ASN A 5 11.42 -14.97 -4.35
C ASN A 5 11.60 -14.05 -3.12
N PRO A 6 11.46 -14.58 -1.88
CA PRO A 6 10.95 -15.92 -1.55
C PRO A 6 9.54 -16.15 -2.12
N TRP A 7 9.10 -17.41 -2.23
CA TRP A 7 7.79 -17.72 -2.83
C TRP A 7 6.62 -17.23 -1.97
N ARG A 8 5.86 -16.26 -2.46
CA ARG A 8 4.58 -15.76 -1.91
C ARG A 8 4.64 -15.48 -0.39
N PRO A 9 5.61 -14.68 0.08
CA PRO A 9 5.80 -14.42 1.49
C PRO A 9 4.59 -13.69 2.05
N TRP A 10 4.34 -13.86 3.35
CA TRP A 10 3.22 -13.21 4.04
C TRP A 10 3.27 -11.68 3.90
N TRP A 11 4.47 -11.10 3.96
CA TRP A 11 4.68 -9.65 3.95
C TRP A 11 4.40 -8.98 2.58
N GLN A 12 4.18 -9.74 1.51
CA GLN A 12 3.78 -9.16 0.22
C GLN A 12 2.42 -8.41 0.30
N ARG A 13 1.60 -8.74 1.33
CA ARG A 13 0.30 -8.10 1.58
C ARG A 13 0.43 -6.67 2.11
N TYR A 14 1.56 -6.33 2.74
CA TYR A 14 1.89 -4.99 3.23
C TYR A 14 2.62 -4.15 2.17
N GLN A 15 2.38 -4.45 0.90
CA GLN A 15 2.93 -3.71 -0.24
C GLN A 15 1.81 -3.45 -1.26
N PRO A 16 0.93 -2.48 -0.96
CA PRO A 16 -0.22 -2.17 -1.80
C PRO A 16 0.17 -1.78 -3.22
N ILE A 17 -0.69 -2.13 -4.18
CA ILE A 17 -0.59 -1.70 -5.58
C ILE A 17 -1.83 -0.92 -5.99
N SER A 18 -2.98 -1.32 -5.45
CA SER A 18 -4.25 -0.63 -5.61
C SER A 18 -5.13 -0.84 -4.37
N TYR A 19 -6.26 -0.14 -4.33
CA TYR A 19 -7.32 -0.33 -3.33
C TYR A 19 -8.43 -1.27 -3.82
N ASN A 20 -8.24 -1.93 -4.96
CA ASN A 20 -9.17 -2.96 -5.41
C ASN A 20 -9.24 -4.09 -4.38
N LEU A 21 -10.45 -4.50 -4.00
CA LEU A 21 -10.71 -5.58 -3.04
C LEU A 21 -10.49 -6.96 -3.68
N CYS A 22 -9.26 -7.25 -4.09
CA CYS A 22 -8.88 -8.57 -4.53
C CYS A 22 -7.46 -8.92 -4.06
N SER A 23 -7.30 -10.15 -3.57
CA SER A 23 -6.06 -10.60 -2.95
C SER A 23 -5.91 -12.11 -3.05
N ARG A 24 -4.82 -12.66 -2.48
CA ARG A 24 -4.69 -14.12 -2.31
C ARG A 24 -5.81 -14.73 -1.46
N SER A 25 -6.52 -13.92 -0.66
CA SER A 25 -7.67 -14.38 0.14
C SER A 25 -8.98 -14.48 -0.65
N GLY A 26 -9.04 -13.97 -1.88
CA GLY A 26 -10.25 -13.98 -2.70
C GLY A 26 -10.54 -12.65 -3.39
N SER A 27 -11.64 -12.65 -4.14
CA SER A 27 -12.27 -11.53 -4.83
C SER A 27 -13.17 -10.70 -3.90
N GLU A 28 -13.63 -9.55 -4.40
CA GLU A 28 -14.55 -8.68 -3.66
C GLU A 28 -15.87 -9.39 -3.33
N ASN A 29 -16.39 -10.20 -4.26
CA ASN A 29 -17.62 -10.95 -4.04
C ASN A 29 -17.47 -11.97 -2.89
N GLU A 30 -16.32 -12.64 -2.82
CA GLU A 30 -16.02 -13.58 -1.73
C GLU A 30 -15.82 -12.84 -0.39
N LEU A 31 -15.17 -11.67 -0.41
CA LEU A 31 -15.05 -10.81 0.78
C LEU A 31 -16.43 -10.36 1.28
N ARG A 32 -17.31 -9.92 0.36
CA ARG A 32 -18.68 -9.48 0.67
C ARG A 32 -19.53 -10.62 1.22
N ASP A 33 -19.43 -11.83 0.64
CA ASP A 33 -20.10 -13.03 1.15
C ASP A 33 -19.64 -13.37 2.57
N MET A 34 -18.31 -13.36 2.80
CA MET A 34 -17.73 -13.61 4.10
C MET A 34 -18.23 -12.60 5.15
N ILE A 35 -18.17 -11.30 4.86
CA ILE A 35 -18.67 -10.24 5.76
C ILE A 35 -20.14 -10.46 6.08
N THR A 36 -20.97 -10.72 5.05
CA THR A 36 -22.41 -10.93 5.22
C THR A 36 -22.69 -12.13 6.12
N ARG A 37 -22.05 -13.27 5.88
CA ARG A 37 -22.25 -14.48 6.66
C ARG A 37 -21.80 -14.33 8.11
N CYS A 38 -20.65 -13.68 8.35
CA CYS A 38 -20.16 -13.42 9.69
C CYS A 38 -21.09 -12.48 10.46
N ASN A 39 -21.53 -11.38 9.85
CA ASN A 39 -22.45 -10.44 10.47
C ASN A 39 -23.81 -11.09 10.80
N ASN A 40 -24.34 -11.96 9.93
CA ASN A 40 -25.60 -12.67 10.17
C ASN A 40 -25.57 -13.58 11.42
N VAL A 41 -24.37 -13.96 11.89
CA VAL A 41 -24.19 -14.78 13.11
C VAL A 41 -23.57 -13.99 14.26
N GLY A 42 -23.56 -12.65 14.17
CA GLY A 42 -23.07 -11.77 15.24
C GLY A 42 -21.54 -11.75 15.40
N VAL A 43 -20.78 -12.12 14.37
CA VAL A 43 -19.31 -12.08 14.35
C VAL A 43 -18.83 -10.91 13.50
N ASN A 44 -18.16 -9.94 14.12
CA ASN A 44 -17.65 -8.76 13.44
C ASN A 44 -16.35 -9.05 12.66
N ILE A 45 -16.12 -8.25 11.62
CA ILE A 45 -14.90 -8.27 10.81
C ILE A 45 -14.14 -6.96 11.00
N TYR A 46 -12.83 -7.06 11.22
CA TYR A 46 -11.91 -5.94 11.28
C TYR A 46 -10.89 -6.08 10.15
N VAL A 47 -10.70 -5.02 9.37
CA VAL A 47 -9.76 -4.99 8.24
C VAL A 47 -8.42 -4.44 8.70
N ASP A 48 -7.33 -5.04 8.22
CA ASP A 48 -5.98 -4.48 8.34
C ASP A 48 -5.77 -3.44 7.22
N ALA A 49 -5.84 -2.17 7.58
CA ALA A 49 -5.75 -1.05 6.64
C ALA A 49 -4.30 -0.58 6.46
N VAL A 50 -3.69 -0.93 5.31
CA VAL A 50 -2.33 -0.53 4.97
C VAL A 50 -2.35 0.78 4.17
N ILE A 51 -2.34 1.90 4.89
CA ILE A 51 -2.57 3.25 4.33
C ILE A 51 -1.36 4.18 4.41
N ASN A 52 -0.27 3.76 5.06
CA ASN A 52 0.94 4.57 5.19
C ASN A 52 1.75 4.65 3.88
N HIS A 53 1.81 3.54 3.15
CA HIS A 53 2.73 3.35 2.04
C HIS A 53 2.14 2.49 0.93
N MET A 54 2.73 2.57 -0.25
CA MET A 54 2.53 1.61 -1.34
C MET A 54 3.64 0.54 -1.31
N CYS A 55 3.88 -0.17 -2.41
CA CYS A 55 4.94 -1.17 -2.48
C CYS A 55 6.35 -0.59 -2.29
N GLY A 56 7.34 -1.47 -2.11
CA GLY A 56 8.74 -1.06 -2.02
C GLY A 56 9.20 -0.34 -3.29
N ALA A 57 10.07 0.65 -3.14
CA ALA A 57 10.65 1.41 -4.25
C ALA A 57 11.40 0.51 -5.27
N GLY A 58 11.91 -0.64 -4.81
CA GLY A 58 12.49 -1.70 -5.65
C GLY A 58 11.48 -2.72 -6.22
N GLY A 59 10.18 -2.46 -6.11
CA GLY A 59 9.11 -3.39 -6.51
C GLY A 59 8.97 -3.63 -8.02
N GLY A 60 9.74 -2.92 -8.84
CA GLY A 60 9.71 -3.03 -10.30
C GLY A 60 8.51 -2.33 -10.95
N GLU A 61 8.22 -2.71 -12.18
CA GLU A 61 7.12 -2.20 -13.00
C GLU A 61 6.44 -3.38 -13.70
N GLY A 62 5.12 -3.31 -13.86
CA GLY A 62 4.33 -4.33 -14.53
C GLY A 62 3.02 -4.64 -13.81
N THR A 63 2.47 -5.82 -14.11
CA THR A 63 1.16 -6.29 -13.63
C THR A 63 1.26 -7.40 -12.59
N HIS A 64 2.42 -7.59 -11.95
CA HIS A 64 2.62 -8.54 -10.85
C HIS A 64 2.00 -8.01 -9.55
N SER A 65 0.69 -7.83 -9.59
CA SER A 65 -0.17 -7.50 -8.45
C SER A 65 -1.24 -8.58 -8.33
N SER A 66 -1.91 -8.66 -7.17
CA SER A 66 -2.89 -9.73 -6.92
C SER A 66 -4.05 -9.73 -7.91
N CYS A 67 -4.36 -8.56 -8.50
CA CYS A 67 -5.49 -8.35 -9.41
C CYS A 67 -5.06 -7.96 -10.82
N GLY A 68 -3.78 -8.09 -11.16
CA GLY A 68 -3.26 -7.71 -12.47
C GLY A 68 -3.21 -6.19 -12.75
N SER A 69 -3.56 -5.34 -11.77
CA SER A 69 -3.31 -3.89 -11.84
C SER A 69 -1.86 -3.62 -12.20
N TRP A 70 -1.66 -2.79 -13.22
CA TRP A 70 -0.34 -2.27 -13.58
C TRP A 70 0.12 -1.22 -12.56
N PHE A 71 1.43 -1.16 -12.33
CA PHE A 71 2.08 -0.10 -11.56
C PHE A 71 3.55 0.05 -11.98
N SER A 72 4.17 1.16 -11.59
CA SER A 72 5.62 1.39 -11.65
C SER A 72 6.11 1.96 -10.34
N ALA A 73 6.83 1.15 -9.54
CA ALA A 73 7.41 1.61 -8.28
C ALA A 73 8.48 2.69 -8.49
N GLY A 74 9.33 2.53 -9.52
CA GLY A 74 10.41 3.46 -9.83
C GLY A 74 9.89 4.84 -10.26
N ARG A 75 8.80 4.88 -11.04
CA ARG A 75 8.13 6.12 -11.45
C ARG A 75 7.11 6.64 -10.43
N LYS A 76 6.80 5.83 -9.41
CA LYS A 76 5.75 6.08 -8.41
C LYS A 76 4.38 6.29 -9.07
N ASP A 77 4.08 5.43 -10.04
CA ASP A 77 2.87 5.49 -10.84
C ASP A 77 1.97 4.30 -10.49
N PHE A 78 0.83 4.59 -9.87
CA PHE A 78 -0.16 3.63 -9.40
C PHE A 78 -1.53 4.02 -9.97
N PRO A 79 -1.77 3.82 -11.27
CA PRO A 79 -2.94 4.35 -11.97
C PRO A 79 -4.28 3.74 -11.53
N SER A 80 -4.27 2.62 -10.80
CA SER A 80 -5.49 2.06 -10.21
C SER A 80 -5.99 2.84 -8.98
N VAL A 81 -5.14 3.65 -8.32
CA VAL A 81 -5.53 4.61 -7.25
C VAL A 81 -5.44 6.06 -7.74
N PRO A 82 -5.24 6.23 -9.04
CA PRO A 82 -4.31 7.20 -9.66
C PRO A 82 -3.36 7.98 -8.73
N PHE A 83 -2.44 7.31 -8.03
CA PHE A 83 -1.31 8.02 -7.41
C PHE A 83 -0.15 8.20 -8.38
N THR A 84 0.49 9.36 -8.29
CA THR A 84 1.68 9.74 -9.06
C THR A 84 2.83 10.05 -8.11
N HIS A 85 4.02 10.34 -8.64
CA HIS A 85 5.16 10.72 -7.82
C HIS A 85 4.93 11.96 -6.94
N TRP A 86 3.92 12.79 -7.23
CA TRP A 86 3.54 13.94 -6.41
C TRP A 86 2.84 13.55 -5.11
N ASP A 87 2.39 12.30 -4.99
CA ASP A 87 1.58 11.79 -3.88
C ASP A 87 2.42 11.04 -2.85
N PHE A 88 3.75 11.13 -2.95
CA PHE A 88 4.71 10.51 -2.05
C PHE A 88 5.64 11.54 -1.40
N ASN A 89 6.16 11.20 -0.21
CA ASN A 89 6.98 12.09 0.62
C ASN A 89 8.44 12.26 0.16
N ASP A 90 8.76 11.93 -1.10
CA ASP A 90 10.10 12.11 -1.67
C ASP A 90 10.67 13.53 -1.49
N TYR A 91 9.81 14.56 -1.56
CA TYR A 91 10.21 15.96 -1.36
C TYR A 91 10.35 16.36 0.11
N LYS A 92 9.77 15.58 1.02
CA LYS A 92 9.61 15.90 2.43
C LYS A 92 10.67 15.21 3.29
N CYS A 93 10.98 13.96 2.97
CA CYS A 93 12.03 13.20 3.62
C CYS A 93 13.39 13.90 3.50
N ARG A 94 14.15 13.96 4.61
CA ARG A 94 15.44 14.68 4.69
C ARG A 94 16.65 13.76 4.82
N THR A 95 16.45 12.47 4.98
CA THR A 95 17.53 11.49 5.12
C THR A 95 18.24 11.26 3.78
N GLY A 96 19.54 10.96 3.80
CA GLY A 96 20.33 10.76 2.58
C GLY A 96 19.88 9.55 1.75
N SER A 97 19.40 8.49 2.41
CA SER A 97 18.89 7.29 1.71
C SER A 97 17.43 7.38 1.27
N GLY A 98 16.69 8.37 1.78
CA GLY A 98 15.23 8.45 1.66
C GLY A 98 14.46 7.47 2.57
N ASN A 99 15.15 6.71 3.43
CA ASN A 99 14.56 5.78 4.39
C ASN A 99 14.64 6.30 5.82
N ILE A 100 13.86 5.71 6.71
CA ILE A 100 14.04 5.88 8.15
C ILE A 100 15.42 5.31 8.55
N GLU A 101 16.28 6.15 9.10
CA GLU A 101 17.65 5.85 9.52
C GLU A 101 17.83 5.93 11.06
N ASN A 102 17.00 6.73 11.73
CA ASN A 102 17.04 6.97 13.18
C ASN A 102 15.61 7.14 13.74
N TYR A 103 15.18 6.18 14.56
CA TYR A 103 13.86 6.19 15.20
C TYR A 103 13.71 7.24 16.33
N GLY A 104 14.81 7.83 16.79
CA GLY A 104 14.79 8.95 17.73
C GLY A 104 14.38 10.28 17.10
N ASP A 105 14.40 10.39 15.77
CA ASP A 105 13.93 11.55 15.03
C ASP A 105 12.51 11.31 14.53
N ALA A 106 11.57 12.02 15.15
CA ALA A 106 10.16 11.82 14.86
C ALA A 106 9.78 12.20 13.42
N ASN A 107 10.48 13.15 12.79
CA ASN A 107 10.13 13.62 11.45
C ASN A 107 10.42 12.54 10.41
N GLN A 108 11.63 11.98 10.41
CA GLN A 108 11.94 10.92 9.46
C GLN A 108 11.07 9.68 9.64
N VAL A 109 10.67 9.35 10.89
CA VAL A 109 9.76 8.22 11.16
C VAL A 109 8.40 8.37 10.46
N ARG A 110 7.97 9.60 10.15
CA ARG A 110 6.66 9.86 9.53
C ARG A 110 6.75 10.31 8.07
N ASP A 111 7.90 10.82 7.65
CA ASP A 111 8.07 11.43 6.32
C ASP A 111 9.00 10.63 5.41
N CYS A 112 9.70 9.59 5.91
CA CYS A 112 10.63 8.79 5.14
C CYS A 112 10.18 7.34 5.01
N ARG A 113 10.73 6.64 4.01
CA ARG A 113 10.34 5.28 3.67
C ARG A 113 10.69 4.30 4.78
N LEU A 114 9.69 3.60 5.30
CA LEU A 114 9.89 2.46 6.18
C LEU A 114 10.46 1.30 5.35
N VAL A 115 11.73 0.93 5.56
CA VAL A 115 12.43 -0.16 4.84
C VAL A 115 12.25 -0.14 3.32
N GLY A 116 12.22 1.06 2.72
CA GLY A 116 12.09 1.25 1.27
C GLY A 116 10.65 1.28 0.74
N LEU A 117 9.63 1.16 1.60
CA LEU A 117 8.22 1.27 1.23
C LEU A 117 7.88 2.71 0.81
N LEU A 118 7.27 2.89 -0.35
CA LEU A 118 6.97 4.21 -0.90
C LEU A 118 5.94 4.94 -0.03
N ASP A 119 6.41 5.96 0.68
CA ASP A 119 5.69 6.64 1.75
C ASP A 119 4.72 7.71 1.19
N LEU A 120 3.44 7.60 1.49
CA LEU A 120 2.39 8.47 0.96
C LEU A 120 2.40 9.84 1.64
N ALA A 121 2.20 10.90 0.87
CA ALA A 121 2.09 12.27 1.37
C ALA A 121 0.72 12.54 2.00
N LEU A 122 0.47 11.95 3.18
CA LEU A 122 -0.81 11.97 3.88
C LEU A 122 -1.24 13.38 4.34
N GLU A 123 -0.38 14.40 4.29
CA GLU A 123 -0.81 15.78 4.48
C GLU A 123 -1.69 16.28 3.31
N LYS A 124 -1.58 15.69 2.12
CA LYS A 124 -2.32 16.14 0.94
C LYS A 124 -3.78 15.70 1.02
N GLU A 125 -4.70 16.62 0.76
CA GLU A 125 -6.14 16.34 0.72
C GLU A 125 -6.48 15.26 -0.32
N TYR A 126 -5.87 15.31 -1.50
CA TYR A 126 -6.05 14.29 -2.54
C TYR A 126 -5.72 12.88 -2.03
N VAL A 127 -4.60 12.71 -1.33
CA VAL A 127 -4.17 11.40 -0.81
C VAL A 127 -5.12 10.93 0.29
N ARG A 128 -5.52 11.83 1.19
CA ARG A 128 -6.51 11.53 2.23
C ARG A 128 -7.85 11.12 1.64
N GLY A 129 -8.34 11.82 0.62
CA GLY A 129 -9.58 11.46 -0.08
C GLY A 129 -9.51 10.06 -0.70
N LYS A 130 -8.39 9.71 -1.34
CA LYS A 130 -8.20 8.34 -1.88
C LYS A 130 -8.15 7.25 -0.81
N VAL A 131 -7.65 7.56 0.39
CA VAL A 131 -7.64 6.64 1.52
C VAL A 131 -9.01 6.52 2.18
N ASP A 132 -9.82 7.60 2.18
CA ASP A 132 -11.19 7.59 2.69
C ASP A 132 -12.15 6.82 1.76
N ASP A 133 -11.93 6.91 0.45
CA ASP A 133 -12.68 6.14 -0.57
C ASP A 133 -12.39 4.62 -0.54
N TYR A 134 -11.37 4.17 0.20
CA TYR A 134 -10.91 2.76 0.27
C TYR A 134 -11.84 1.88 1.12
#